data_AF-A0A812T8S6-F1
#
_entry.id   AF-A0A812T8S6-F1
#
_cell.length_a   1.000
_cell.length_b   1.000
_cell.length_c   1.000
_cell.angle_alpha   90.00
_cell.angle_beta   90.00
_cell.angle_gamma   90.00
#
_symmetry.space_group_name_H-M   'P 1'
#
loop_
_entity.id
_entity.type
_entity.pdbx_description
1 polymer ?
#
loop_
_entity_poly.entity_id
_entity_poly.type
_entity_poly.pdbx_seq_one_letter_code
_entity_poly.pdbx_strand_id
1 'polypeptide(L)'
;MERPRKKQRTLSHVFKEPGADFLAHLRHQGFAVLEETLGKESRDLFLREFWSAVGQVTPGVKEKDPTTWHMLPRGNKGLVSTNGLPQADFAWRVRQAPRVKAAFAAIFGTEDLVVSTDSIIVQARKQKSKRPSWLHKDQAPDLPRGFSVQAIYCCYSSGAEDAGTCLVPESHKSVHPWELELPQSDRDGNFLLAPNQRDYEAMKPDVPEDGIIFFDSRLLHANVDAKAARQDRLARLCVPVAMAPRSRRSESTKAKKVDLYLSGKASSHWPCDRFAAKRTPRWCHTKGSAHLPLPSADPGRLALL
;
A
#
# COMPACT_ATOMS: atom_id res chain seq x y z
N MET A 1 14.24 -40.41 21.02
CA MET A 1 13.07 -39.55 21.30
C MET A 1 13.16 -38.31 20.41
N GLU A 2 12.45 -38.33 19.30
CA GLU A 2 12.38 -37.21 18.36
C GLU A 2 11.37 -36.17 18.89
N ARG A 3 11.78 -34.91 19.01
CA ARG A 3 10.90 -33.82 19.42
C ARG A 3 9.87 -33.55 18.31
N PRO A 4 8.57 -33.44 18.60
CA PRO A 4 7.58 -33.18 17.57
C PRO A 4 7.78 -31.77 17.00
N ARG A 5 7.81 -31.67 15.67
CA ARG A 5 7.82 -30.41 14.91
C ARG A 5 6.62 -29.57 15.35
N LYS A 6 6.86 -28.31 15.75
CA LYS A 6 5.81 -27.33 16.06
C LYS A 6 4.86 -27.22 14.85
N LYS A 7 3.59 -27.55 15.03
CA LYS A 7 2.52 -27.26 14.06
C LYS A 7 2.55 -25.75 13.77
N GLN A 8 2.80 -25.41 12.50
CA GLN A 8 2.71 -24.04 12.01
C GLN A 8 1.27 -23.57 12.19
N ARG A 9 1.07 -22.58 13.05
CA ARG A 9 -0.26 -22.03 13.38
C ARG A 9 -0.76 -21.35 12.10
N THR A 10 -1.75 -21.92 11.42
CA THR A 10 -2.45 -21.26 10.32
C THR A 10 -3.07 -19.99 10.88
N LEU A 11 -2.57 -18.83 10.44
CA LEU A 11 -3.14 -17.54 10.79
C LEU A 11 -4.48 -17.43 10.07
N SER A 12 -5.57 -17.21 10.82
CA SER A 12 -6.95 -17.25 10.29
C SER A 12 -7.26 -16.17 9.24
N HIS A 13 -6.35 -15.22 9.03
CA HIS A 13 -6.48 -14.11 8.10
C HIS A 13 -5.54 -14.19 6.89
N VAL A 14 -4.72 -15.25 6.77
CA VAL A 14 -3.76 -15.46 5.65
C VAL A 14 -4.25 -16.59 4.76
N PHE A 15 -4.33 -16.32 3.46
CA PHE A 15 -4.88 -17.22 2.46
C PHE A 15 -3.89 -17.46 1.32
N LYS A 16 -3.91 -18.67 0.78
CA LYS A 16 -3.13 -19.05 -0.40
C LYS A 16 -3.71 -18.54 -1.69
N GLU A 17 -5.03 -18.49 -1.79
CA GLU A 17 -5.74 -18.12 -3.00
C GLU A 17 -6.84 -17.10 -2.70
N PRO A 18 -7.14 -16.18 -3.63
CA PRO A 18 -8.24 -15.23 -3.51
C PRO A 18 -9.62 -15.90 -3.72
N GLY A 19 -9.86 -17.04 -3.06
CA GLY A 19 -11.08 -17.84 -3.16
C GLY A 19 -12.19 -17.44 -2.19
N ALA A 20 -13.16 -18.32 -2.00
CA ALA A 20 -14.34 -18.07 -1.18
C ALA A 20 -14.01 -17.67 0.27
N ASP A 21 -13.04 -18.34 0.91
CA ASP A 21 -12.66 -18.04 2.30
C ASP A 21 -11.98 -16.67 2.43
N PHE A 22 -11.11 -16.31 1.48
CA PHE A 22 -10.49 -14.98 1.39
C PHE A 22 -11.57 -13.89 1.27
N LEU A 23 -12.53 -14.08 0.35
CA LEU A 23 -13.63 -13.13 0.15
C LEU A 23 -14.55 -13.06 1.36
N ALA A 24 -14.88 -14.19 1.99
CA ALA A 24 -15.71 -14.23 3.19
C ALA A 24 -15.03 -13.50 4.36
N HIS A 25 -13.73 -13.73 4.57
CA HIS A 25 -12.95 -13.05 5.59
C HIS A 25 -12.85 -11.55 5.33
N LEU A 26 -12.55 -11.13 4.09
CA LEU A 26 -12.51 -9.73 3.69
C LEU A 26 -13.87 -9.04 3.92
N ARG A 27 -14.99 -9.67 3.57
CA ARG A 27 -16.33 -9.11 3.80
C ARG A 27 -16.66 -9.02 5.29
N HIS A 28 -16.32 -10.04 6.07
CA HIS A 28 -16.67 -10.09 7.49
C HIS A 28 -15.77 -9.21 8.34
N GLN A 29 -14.45 -9.36 8.24
CA GLN A 29 -13.46 -8.66 9.06
C GLN A 29 -13.03 -7.31 8.46
N GLY A 30 -13.28 -7.10 7.16
CA GLY A 30 -12.91 -5.89 6.43
C GLY A 30 -11.50 -5.92 5.87
N PHE A 31 -10.72 -6.97 6.13
CA PHE A 31 -9.39 -7.18 5.58
C PHE A 31 -9.14 -8.66 5.31
N ALA A 32 -8.13 -8.99 4.50
CA ALA A 32 -7.59 -10.34 4.31
C ALA A 32 -6.16 -10.27 3.76
N VAL A 33 -5.35 -11.30 3.97
CA VAL A 33 -3.96 -11.36 3.50
C VAL A 33 -3.79 -12.49 2.50
N LEU A 34 -3.13 -12.23 1.38
CA LEU A 34 -2.63 -13.27 0.48
C LEU A 34 -1.12 -13.46 0.67
N GLU A 35 -0.68 -14.71 0.66
CA GLU A 35 0.75 -15.06 0.61
C GLU A 35 1.24 -15.25 -0.83
N GLU A 36 2.56 -15.22 -1.00
CA GLU A 36 3.25 -15.49 -2.28
C GLU A 36 2.73 -14.64 -3.45
N THR A 37 2.71 -13.31 -3.27
CA THR A 37 2.12 -12.36 -4.22
C THR A 37 2.87 -12.34 -5.55
N LEU A 38 4.19 -12.19 -5.50
CA LEU A 38 5.05 -12.15 -6.69
C LEU A 38 5.65 -13.52 -7.01
N GLY A 39 5.85 -14.35 -5.98
CA GLY A 39 6.69 -15.54 -6.07
C GLY A 39 8.17 -15.18 -6.03
N LYS A 40 9.02 -16.17 -5.67
CA LYS A 40 10.44 -15.96 -5.38
C LYS A 40 11.19 -15.20 -6.47
N GLU A 41 11.08 -15.64 -7.73
CA GLU A 41 11.86 -15.06 -8.84
C GLU A 41 11.48 -13.60 -9.12
N SER A 42 10.18 -13.31 -9.18
CA SER A 42 9.68 -11.96 -9.42
C SER A 42 9.97 -11.04 -8.23
N ARG A 43 9.94 -11.57 -7.00
CA ARG A 43 10.38 -10.83 -5.80
C ARG A 43 11.89 -10.53 -5.80
N ASP A 44 12.73 -11.47 -6.22
CA ASP A 44 14.17 -11.23 -6.35
C ASP A 44 14.43 -10.12 -7.38
N LEU A 45 13.67 -10.10 -8.48
CA LEU A 45 13.73 -9.03 -9.48
C LEU A 45 13.20 -7.69 -8.93
N PHE A 46 12.09 -7.70 -8.19
CA PHE A 46 11.57 -6.53 -7.48
C PHE A 46 12.65 -5.88 -6.60
N LEU A 47 13.40 -6.67 -5.82
CA LEU A 47 14.47 -6.15 -4.95
C LEU A 47 15.62 -5.55 -5.77
N ARG A 48 16.05 -6.21 -6.84
CA ARG A 48 17.10 -5.68 -7.74
C ARG A 48 16.68 -4.36 -8.37
N GLU A 49 15.44 -4.27 -8.87
CA GLU A 49 14.89 -3.06 -9.46
C GLU A 49 14.76 -1.93 -8.44
N PHE A 50 14.31 -2.24 -7.22
CA PHE A 50 14.25 -1.27 -6.13
C PHE A 50 15.63 -0.68 -5.81
N TRP A 51 16.64 -1.53 -5.58
CA TRP A 51 17.98 -1.07 -5.23
C TRP A 51 18.69 -0.36 -6.39
N SER A 52 18.45 -0.78 -7.63
CA SER A 52 18.92 -0.06 -8.83
C SER A 52 18.30 1.34 -8.90
N ALA A 53 16.99 1.45 -8.72
CA ALA A 53 16.28 2.73 -8.73
C ALA A 53 16.77 3.65 -7.59
N VAL A 54 16.91 3.11 -6.37
CA VAL A 54 17.47 3.84 -5.24
C VAL A 54 18.90 4.28 -5.50
N GLY A 55 19.74 3.45 -6.09
CA GLY A 55 21.13 3.81 -6.43
C GLY A 55 21.22 4.96 -7.43
N GLN A 56 20.25 5.10 -8.34
CA GLN A 56 20.16 6.26 -9.23
C GLN A 56 19.67 7.51 -8.50
N VAL A 57 18.65 7.36 -7.65
CA VAL A 57 18.05 8.48 -6.90
C VAL A 57 19.01 9.01 -5.84
N THR A 58 19.71 8.14 -5.12
CA THR A 58 20.67 8.48 -4.06
C THR A 58 21.92 7.60 -4.16
N PRO A 59 22.91 7.94 -5.01
CA PRO A 59 24.10 7.11 -5.30
C PRO A 59 24.96 6.68 -4.10
N GLY A 60 24.87 7.41 -2.99
CA GLY A 60 25.52 7.06 -1.74
C GLY A 60 24.85 5.93 -0.95
N VAL A 61 23.59 5.60 -1.24
CA VAL A 61 22.91 4.45 -0.62
C VAL A 61 23.45 3.15 -1.20
N LYS A 62 23.82 2.21 -0.33
CA LYS A 62 24.27 0.87 -0.70
C LYS A 62 23.38 -0.18 -0.05
N GLU A 63 22.88 -1.12 -0.87
CA GLU A 63 22.04 -2.23 -0.42
C GLU A 63 22.68 -3.00 0.74
N LYS A 64 23.96 -3.36 0.60
CA LYS A 64 24.68 -4.20 1.55
C LYS A 64 25.34 -3.43 2.71
N ASP A 65 25.07 -2.13 2.83
CA ASP A 65 25.59 -1.31 3.93
C ASP A 65 24.45 -0.53 4.62
N PRO A 66 23.86 -1.10 5.69
CA PRO A 66 22.80 -0.45 6.46
C PRO A 66 23.19 0.87 7.12
N THR A 67 24.48 1.23 7.18
CA THR A 67 24.92 2.53 7.68
C THR A 67 24.57 3.65 6.71
N THR A 68 24.46 3.35 5.41
CA THR A 68 24.10 4.31 4.34
C THR A 68 22.58 4.54 4.22
N TRP A 69 21.75 3.65 4.78
CA TRP A 69 20.29 3.68 4.56
C TRP A 69 19.58 4.90 5.15
N HIS A 70 20.25 5.68 6.00
CA HIS A 70 19.73 6.99 6.41
C HIS A 70 19.58 7.96 5.23
N MET A 71 20.26 7.71 4.11
CA MET A 71 20.16 8.49 2.86
C MET A 71 19.04 8.00 1.93
N LEU A 72 18.26 6.97 2.30
CA LEU A 72 17.11 6.54 1.51
C LEU A 72 16.10 7.69 1.33
N PRO A 73 15.44 7.78 0.16
CA PRO A 73 14.37 8.75 -0.07
C PRO A 73 13.30 8.70 1.02
N ARG A 74 12.91 9.87 1.52
CA ARG A 74 12.01 10.01 2.67
C ARG A 74 10.68 10.60 2.26
N GLY A 75 9.65 10.28 3.03
CA GLY A 75 8.37 10.95 2.93
C GLY A 75 7.54 10.78 4.20
N ASN A 76 6.31 11.28 4.17
CA ASN A 76 5.46 11.30 5.35
C ASN A 76 5.14 9.88 5.83
N LYS A 77 5.54 9.54 7.06
CA LYS A 77 5.36 8.19 7.64
C LYS A 77 5.93 7.07 6.74
N GLY A 78 7.00 7.35 6.01
CA GLY A 78 7.62 6.40 5.07
C GLY A 78 6.98 6.35 3.68
N LEU A 79 5.89 7.08 3.43
CA LEU A 79 5.26 7.18 2.10
C LEU A 79 6.11 8.08 1.19
N VAL A 80 6.84 7.47 0.27
CA VAL A 80 7.69 8.14 -0.71
C VAL A 80 6.92 8.32 -2.02
N SER A 81 6.68 9.57 -2.39
CA SER A 81 5.96 9.97 -3.62
C SER A 81 6.88 10.62 -4.67
N THR A 82 8.18 10.67 -4.41
CA THR A 82 9.14 11.53 -5.11
C THR A 82 10.10 10.76 -6.00
N ASN A 83 10.90 11.52 -6.76
CA ASN A 83 12.04 11.02 -7.52
C ASN A 83 11.70 9.99 -8.61
N GLY A 84 10.43 9.88 -9.01
CA GLY A 84 9.96 8.87 -9.97
C GLY A 84 9.80 7.46 -9.40
N LEU A 85 10.15 7.23 -8.12
CA LEU A 85 10.09 5.90 -7.50
C LEU A 85 8.72 5.23 -7.54
N PRO A 86 7.59 5.96 -7.36
CA PRO A 86 6.26 5.37 -7.52
C PRO A 86 5.98 4.84 -8.93
N GLN A 87 6.70 5.31 -9.95
CA GLN A 87 6.56 4.88 -11.34
C GLN A 87 7.70 3.99 -11.84
N ALA A 88 8.59 3.56 -10.93
CA ALA A 88 9.68 2.65 -11.26
C ALA A 88 9.19 1.21 -11.48
N ASP A 89 10.04 0.39 -12.11
CA ASP A 89 9.68 -0.96 -12.54
C ASP A 89 9.24 -1.87 -11.39
N PHE A 90 9.90 -1.79 -10.23
CA PHE A 90 9.51 -2.59 -9.06
C PHE A 90 8.08 -2.27 -8.59
N ALA A 91 7.65 -1.00 -8.68
CA ALA A 91 6.29 -0.62 -8.28
C ALA A 91 5.27 -1.13 -9.29
N TRP A 92 5.58 -1.04 -10.59
CA TRP A 92 4.75 -1.58 -11.67
C TRP A 92 4.68 -3.10 -11.68
N ARG A 93 5.74 -3.79 -11.27
CA ARG A 93 5.76 -5.24 -11.08
C ARG A 93 4.67 -5.71 -10.12
N VAL A 94 4.44 -4.98 -9.04
CA VAL A 94 3.33 -5.26 -8.09
C VAL A 94 1.98 -4.93 -8.73
N ARG A 95 1.85 -3.76 -9.37
CA ARG A 95 0.58 -3.35 -10.02
C ARG A 95 0.15 -4.26 -11.16
N GLN A 96 1.10 -4.88 -11.85
CA GLN A 96 0.88 -5.80 -12.97
C GLN A 96 0.90 -7.27 -12.54
N ALA A 97 1.11 -7.57 -11.25
CA ALA A 97 1.23 -8.95 -10.78
C ALA A 97 -0.09 -9.72 -11.02
N PRO A 98 -0.05 -10.90 -11.67
CA PRO A 98 -1.26 -11.68 -11.95
C PRO A 98 -2.08 -12.00 -10.70
N ARG A 99 -1.44 -12.31 -9.58
CA ARG A 99 -2.13 -12.62 -8.31
C ARG A 99 -2.80 -11.41 -7.69
N VAL A 100 -2.23 -10.21 -7.85
CA VAL A 100 -2.88 -8.95 -7.43
C VAL A 100 -4.11 -8.69 -8.28
N LYS A 101 -4.00 -8.81 -9.61
CA LYS A 101 -5.13 -8.65 -10.53
C LYS A 101 -6.24 -9.67 -10.25
N ALA A 102 -5.89 -10.95 -10.06
CA ALA A 102 -6.83 -12.01 -9.76
C ALA A 102 -7.59 -11.76 -8.44
N ALA A 103 -6.89 -11.29 -7.40
CA ALA A 103 -7.53 -10.93 -6.14
C ALA A 103 -8.54 -9.80 -6.28
N PHE A 104 -8.18 -8.71 -6.96
CA PHE A 104 -9.13 -7.62 -7.23
C PHE A 104 -10.26 -8.05 -8.16
N ALA A 105 -10.01 -8.94 -9.12
CA ALA A 105 -11.05 -9.47 -9.99
C ALA A 105 -12.07 -10.30 -9.20
N ALA A 106 -11.62 -11.12 -8.25
CA ALA A 106 -12.48 -11.86 -7.34
C ALA A 106 -13.28 -10.92 -6.42
N ILE A 107 -12.68 -9.82 -5.96
CA ILE A 107 -13.34 -8.81 -5.10
C ILE A 107 -14.46 -8.08 -5.85
N PHE A 108 -14.21 -7.66 -7.09
CA PHE A 108 -15.16 -6.84 -7.86
C PHE A 108 -16.04 -7.64 -8.82
N GLY A 109 -15.78 -8.93 -9.00
CA GLY A 109 -16.51 -9.78 -9.95
C GLY A 109 -16.25 -9.45 -11.42
N THR A 110 -15.10 -8.85 -11.76
CA THR A 110 -14.73 -8.51 -13.14
C THR A 110 -13.21 -8.44 -13.32
N GLU A 111 -12.71 -8.88 -14.48
CA GLU A 111 -11.30 -8.75 -14.85
C GLU A 111 -10.96 -7.39 -15.49
N ASP A 112 -11.98 -6.62 -15.90
CA ASP A 112 -11.83 -5.31 -16.51
C ASP A 112 -11.57 -4.24 -15.44
N LEU A 113 -10.31 -4.18 -15.01
CA LEU A 113 -9.84 -3.36 -13.91
C LEU A 113 -8.86 -2.29 -14.37
N VAL A 114 -8.82 -1.18 -13.62
CA VAL A 114 -7.80 -0.13 -13.68
C VAL A 114 -7.15 0.05 -12.32
N VAL A 115 -5.93 0.56 -12.28
CA VAL A 115 -5.04 0.56 -11.09
C VAL A 115 -4.72 1.96 -10.60
N SER A 116 -4.54 2.15 -9.29
CA SER A 116 -3.99 3.38 -8.72
C SER A 116 -2.45 3.47 -8.87
N THR A 117 -1.92 4.69 -8.88
CA THR A 117 -0.48 4.95 -8.98
C THR A 117 0.04 5.67 -7.72
N ASP A 118 -0.31 5.13 -6.55
CA ASP A 118 0.08 5.68 -5.25
C ASP A 118 1.61 5.64 -5.02
N SER A 119 2.05 6.34 -3.98
CA SER A 119 3.38 6.29 -3.36
C SER A 119 3.83 4.86 -3.04
N ILE A 120 5.12 4.70 -2.76
CA ILE A 120 5.67 3.49 -2.15
C ILE A 120 5.89 3.72 -0.64
N ILE A 121 6.12 2.65 0.12
CA ILE A 121 6.50 2.76 1.54
C ILE A 121 7.92 2.23 1.70
N VAL A 122 8.83 3.09 2.16
CA VAL A 122 10.22 2.74 2.46
C VAL A 122 10.57 3.22 3.87
N GLN A 123 11.03 2.29 4.70
CA GLN A 123 11.54 2.60 6.04
C GLN A 123 12.83 1.80 6.29
N ALA A 124 13.94 2.52 6.46
CA ALA A 124 15.26 1.93 6.69
C ALA A 124 15.35 1.16 8.01
N ARG A 125 14.94 1.82 9.10
CA ARG A 125 15.03 1.35 10.49
C ARG A 125 13.78 1.80 11.24
N LYS A 126 13.65 1.39 12.51
CA LYS A 126 12.63 1.93 13.42
C LYS A 126 12.69 3.45 13.40
N GLN A 127 11.67 4.09 12.85
CA GLN A 127 11.47 5.53 13.02
C GLN A 127 10.90 5.75 14.42
N LYS A 128 11.46 6.68 15.18
CA LYS A 128 10.77 7.21 16.36
C LYS A 128 9.71 8.20 15.86
N SER A 129 8.51 7.74 15.52
CA SER A 129 7.40 8.68 15.35
C SER A 129 6.95 9.14 16.74
N LYS A 130 7.08 10.44 17.01
CA LYS A 130 6.39 11.07 18.15
C LYS A 130 4.92 11.36 17.82
N ARG A 131 4.47 11.09 16.59
CA ARG A 131 3.11 11.39 16.15
C ARG A 131 2.19 10.27 16.62
N PRO A 132 1.00 10.61 17.16
CA PRO A 132 0.03 9.60 17.54
C PRO A 132 -0.37 8.76 16.33
N SER A 133 -0.98 7.60 16.62
CA SER A 133 -1.72 6.84 15.61
C SER A 133 -2.69 7.78 14.87
N TRP A 134 -3.04 7.40 13.65
CA TRP A 134 -3.92 8.17 12.77
C TRP A 134 -4.91 7.20 12.16
N LEU A 135 -5.78 6.63 13.00
CA LEU A 135 -6.89 5.80 12.55
C LEU A 135 -7.80 6.64 11.67
N HIS A 136 -7.96 6.23 10.42
CA HIS A 136 -8.76 6.93 9.43
C HIS A 136 -9.50 5.92 8.55
N LYS A 137 -10.55 6.41 7.90
CA LYS A 137 -11.19 5.77 6.75
C LYS A 137 -10.81 6.53 5.50
N ASP A 138 -10.58 5.85 4.40
CA ASP A 138 -10.26 6.48 3.11
C ASP A 138 -11.49 6.67 2.22
N GLN A 139 -12.59 5.98 2.53
CA GLN A 139 -13.86 6.13 1.83
C GLN A 139 -14.90 6.80 2.74
N ALA A 140 -15.43 7.94 2.30
CA ALA A 140 -16.53 8.65 2.95
C ALA A 140 -17.87 7.86 2.87
N PRO A 141 -18.79 8.07 3.82
CA PRO A 141 -20.08 7.35 3.86
C PRO A 141 -21.00 7.71 2.69
N ASP A 142 -20.76 8.82 2.00
CA ASP A 142 -21.53 9.27 0.83
C ASP A 142 -21.30 8.38 -0.41
N LEU A 143 -20.25 7.54 -0.39
CA LEU A 143 -19.94 6.62 -1.47
C LEU A 143 -20.58 5.23 -1.26
N PRO A 144 -20.98 4.53 -2.35
CA PRO A 144 -21.55 3.19 -2.24
C PRO A 144 -20.65 2.21 -1.49
N ARG A 145 -21.27 1.27 -0.76
CA ARG A 145 -20.52 0.17 -0.13
C ARG A 145 -19.78 -0.65 -1.21
N GLY A 146 -18.55 -1.09 -0.90
CA GLY A 146 -17.73 -1.84 -1.86
C GLY A 146 -17.22 -1.00 -3.04
N PHE A 147 -17.24 0.33 -2.94
CA PHE A 147 -16.73 1.21 -3.99
C PHE A 147 -15.20 1.12 -4.10
N SER A 148 -14.49 0.97 -2.98
CA SER A 148 -13.03 0.93 -2.95
C SER A 148 -12.49 -0.12 -1.98
N VAL A 149 -11.50 -0.87 -2.47
CA VAL A 149 -10.65 -1.76 -1.68
C VAL A 149 -9.21 -1.39 -2.00
N GLN A 150 -8.39 -1.30 -0.97
CA GLN A 150 -6.97 -1.03 -1.08
C GLN A 150 -6.18 -2.27 -0.70
N ALA A 151 -4.94 -2.31 -1.15
CA ALA A 151 -4.00 -3.34 -0.77
C ALA A 151 -2.59 -2.79 -0.58
N ILE A 152 -1.79 -3.44 0.25
CA ILE A 152 -0.39 -3.09 0.48
C ILE A 152 0.44 -4.36 0.36
N TYR A 153 1.20 -4.46 -0.73
CA TYR A 153 2.20 -5.51 -0.90
C TYR A 153 3.38 -5.28 0.03
N CYS A 154 3.86 -6.32 0.71
CA CYS A 154 4.98 -6.28 1.64
C CYS A 154 6.11 -7.18 1.13
N CYS A 155 7.21 -6.58 0.69
CA CYS A 155 8.38 -7.34 0.24
C CYS A 155 8.99 -8.15 1.38
N TYR A 156 8.98 -7.64 2.60
CA TYR A 156 9.43 -8.35 3.79
C TYR A 156 8.27 -8.62 4.73
N SER A 157 8.40 -9.64 5.58
CA SER A 157 7.38 -9.94 6.59
C SER A 157 7.12 -8.75 7.53
N SER A 158 5.87 -8.63 7.98
CA SER A 158 5.44 -7.71 9.03
C SER A 158 4.83 -8.51 10.17
N GLY A 159 5.67 -8.99 11.09
CA GLY A 159 5.26 -9.72 12.30
C GLY A 159 4.94 -8.80 13.48
N ALA A 160 4.63 -9.37 14.64
CA ALA A 160 4.22 -8.63 15.86
C ALA A 160 5.17 -7.50 16.33
N GLU A 161 6.46 -7.59 15.99
CA GLU A 161 7.50 -6.60 16.37
C GLU A 161 7.85 -5.61 15.26
N ASP A 162 7.40 -5.88 14.03
CA ASP A 162 7.69 -5.06 12.86
C ASP A 162 6.66 -3.92 12.70
N ALA A 163 7.06 -2.89 11.98
CA ALA A 163 6.14 -1.86 11.52
C ALA A 163 5.12 -2.45 10.54
N GLY A 164 3.95 -1.86 10.45
CA GLY A 164 2.91 -2.38 9.55
C GLY A 164 1.67 -1.50 9.51
N THR A 165 0.61 -2.09 8.99
CA THR A 165 -0.73 -1.49 8.96
C THR A 165 -1.53 -2.10 10.10
N CYS A 166 -2.03 -1.27 11.03
CA CYS A 166 -3.06 -1.70 11.97
C CYS A 166 -4.44 -1.34 11.44
N LEU A 167 -5.43 -2.07 11.92
CA LEU A 167 -6.82 -1.97 11.49
C LEU A 167 -7.75 -2.32 12.64
N VAL A 168 -8.99 -1.82 12.55
CA VAL A 168 -10.05 -2.12 13.51
C VAL A 168 -11.03 -3.05 12.80
N PRO A 169 -11.00 -4.37 13.05
CA PRO A 169 -11.86 -5.32 12.37
C PRO A 169 -13.33 -4.92 12.47
N GLU A 170 -14.09 -5.20 11.40
CA GLU A 170 -15.53 -4.96 11.32
C GLU A 170 -15.98 -3.48 11.32
N SER A 171 -15.08 -2.51 11.50
CA SER A 171 -15.41 -1.07 11.51
C SER A 171 -15.95 -0.53 10.16
N HIS A 172 -15.79 -1.28 9.06
CA HIS A 172 -16.38 -0.99 7.74
C HIS A 172 -17.88 -1.34 7.66
N LYS A 173 -18.41 -2.11 8.61
CA LYS A 173 -19.84 -2.49 8.64
C LYS A 173 -20.72 -1.29 9.01
N SER A 174 -20.22 -0.39 9.84
CA SER A 174 -20.97 0.75 10.38
C SER A 174 -20.46 2.08 9.84
N VAL A 175 -21.39 3.03 9.70
CA VAL A 175 -21.07 4.45 9.58
C VAL A 175 -21.14 5.02 10.99
N HIS A 176 -20.05 5.58 11.49
CA HIS A 176 -20.02 6.21 12.79
C HIS A 176 -20.67 7.60 12.73
N PRO A 177 -21.36 8.05 13.80
CA PRO A 177 -22.01 9.37 13.81
C PRO A 177 -21.07 10.53 13.43
N TRP A 178 -19.84 10.49 13.93
CA TRP A 178 -18.82 11.50 13.62
C TRP A 178 -18.50 11.60 12.13
N GLU A 179 -18.69 10.54 11.33
CA GLU A 179 -18.46 10.61 9.89
C GLU A 179 -19.46 11.54 9.19
N LEU A 180 -20.70 11.59 9.70
CA LEU A 180 -21.80 12.39 9.16
C LEU A 180 -21.77 13.84 9.66
N GLU A 181 -21.15 14.07 10.81
CA GLU A 181 -20.97 15.39 11.41
C GLU A 181 -19.80 16.18 10.80
N LEU A 182 -18.94 15.52 10.03
CA LEU A 182 -17.83 16.18 9.34
C LEU A 182 -18.33 17.16 8.26
N PRO A 183 -17.66 18.33 8.10
CA PRO A 183 -17.91 19.22 6.98
C PRO A 183 -17.83 18.51 5.62
N GLN A 184 -18.64 18.94 4.65
CA GLN A 184 -18.62 18.33 3.30
C GLN A 184 -17.21 18.38 2.67
N SER A 185 -16.46 19.46 2.90
CA SER A 185 -15.08 19.60 2.41
C SER A 185 -14.14 18.51 2.92
N ASP A 186 -14.39 17.98 4.12
CA ASP A 186 -13.61 16.88 4.69
C ASP A 186 -14.06 15.54 4.09
N ARG A 187 -15.37 15.36 3.86
CA ARG A 187 -15.95 14.17 3.20
C ARG A 187 -15.60 14.05 1.72
N ASP A 188 -15.35 15.18 1.06
CA ASP A 188 -14.84 15.25 -0.31
C ASP A 188 -13.32 15.01 -0.38
N GLY A 189 -12.65 14.94 0.77
CA GLY A 189 -11.23 14.65 0.90
C GLY A 189 -10.86 13.20 0.58
N ASN A 190 -9.58 12.88 0.78
CA ASN A 190 -9.06 11.52 0.58
C ASN A 190 -9.15 10.64 1.83
N PHE A 191 -9.50 11.19 2.99
CA PHE A 191 -9.62 10.43 4.24
C PHE A 191 -10.50 11.16 5.26
N LEU A 192 -11.05 10.41 6.20
CA LEU A 192 -11.76 10.87 7.40
C LEU A 192 -11.01 10.39 8.64
N LEU A 193 -10.57 11.32 9.48
CA LEU A 193 -9.86 10.99 10.72
C LEU A 193 -10.84 10.63 11.82
N ALA A 194 -10.68 9.46 12.43
CA ALA A 194 -11.48 9.07 13.58
C ALA A 194 -11.14 9.93 14.81
N PRO A 195 -12.14 10.51 15.49
CA PRO A 195 -11.94 11.10 16.80
C PRO A 195 -11.64 10.00 17.83
N ASN A 196 -11.00 10.36 18.95
CA ASN A 196 -10.82 9.50 20.13
C ASN A 196 -10.33 8.08 19.81
N GLN A 197 -9.18 7.96 19.15
CA GLN A 197 -8.65 6.68 18.66
C GLN A 197 -8.45 5.57 19.71
N ARG A 198 -8.54 5.90 21.01
CA ARG A 198 -8.48 4.94 22.13
C ARG A 198 -9.76 4.11 22.27
N ASP A 199 -10.86 4.55 21.67
CA ASP A 199 -12.16 3.88 21.73
C ASP A 199 -12.22 2.66 20.77
N TYR A 200 -11.18 2.45 19.97
CA TYR A 200 -11.12 1.38 18.99
C TYR A 200 -10.06 0.34 19.36
N GLU A 201 -10.45 -0.93 19.29
CA GLU A 201 -9.55 -2.05 19.44
C GLU A 201 -8.82 -2.33 18.12
N ALA A 202 -7.76 -1.56 17.87
CA ALA A 202 -6.92 -1.76 16.69
C ALA A 202 -5.99 -2.97 16.89
N MET A 203 -5.88 -3.80 15.85
CA MET A 203 -4.93 -4.90 15.75
C MET A 203 -4.04 -4.77 14.52
N LYS A 204 -2.80 -5.29 14.59
CA LYS A 204 -1.87 -5.32 13.45
C LYS A 204 -1.75 -6.77 12.97
N PRO A 205 -2.32 -7.15 11.81
CA PRO A 205 -2.21 -8.52 11.34
C PRO A 205 -0.77 -8.82 10.97
N ASP A 206 -0.40 -10.09 11.12
CA ASP A 206 0.83 -10.61 10.55
C ASP A 206 0.67 -10.70 9.04
N VAL A 207 1.63 -10.14 8.30
CA VAL A 207 1.74 -10.28 6.84
C VAL A 207 3.02 -11.05 6.54
N PRO A 208 2.95 -12.21 5.86
CA PRO A 208 4.14 -12.97 5.52
C PRO A 208 5.03 -12.19 4.55
N GLU A 209 6.27 -12.65 4.41
CA GLU A 209 7.15 -12.19 3.33
C GLU A 209 6.50 -12.48 1.98
N ASP A 210 6.67 -11.57 1.01
CA ASP A 210 5.95 -11.63 -0.27
C ASP A 210 4.42 -11.61 -0.12
N GLY A 211 3.90 -11.18 1.04
CA GLY A 211 2.48 -11.09 1.30
C GLY A 211 1.86 -9.77 0.86
N ILE A 212 0.55 -9.76 0.65
CA ILE A 212 -0.23 -8.55 0.38
C ILE A 212 -1.46 -8.53 1.27
N ILE A 213 -1.68 -7.42 1.97
CA ILE A 213 -2.90 -7.21 2.76
C ILE A 213 -3.90 -6.40 1.95
N PHE A 214 -5.14 -6.88 1.85
CA PHE A 214 -6.29 -6.16 1.29
C PHE A 214 -7.18 -5.67 2.42
N PHE A 215 -7.78 -4.49 2.26
CA PHE A 215 -8.74 -3.95 3.21
C PHE A 215 -9.75 -3.04 2.53
N ASP A 216 -11.00 -3.11 3.00
CA ASP A 216 -12.08 -2.20 2.60
C ASP A 216 -11.69 -0.76 2.96
N SER A 217 -11.84 0.19 2.04
CA SER A 217 -11.45 1.58 2.30
C SER A 217 -12.28 2.28 3.39
N ARG A 218 -13.39 1.66 3.83
CA ARG A 218 -14.20 2.09 4.99
C ARG A 218 -13.71 1.48 6.30
N LEU A 219 -12.72 0.60 6.29
CA LEU A 219 -12.12 0.04 7.49
C LEU A 219 -11.23 1.09 8.16
N LEU A 220 -11.39 1.30 9.47
CA LEU A 220 -10.48 2.14 10.22
C LEU A 220 -9.09 1.50 10.24
N HIS A 221 -8.09 2.24 9.79
CA HIS A 221 -6.73 1.74 9.70
C HIS A 221 -5.70 2.85 9.92
N ALA A 222 -4.48 2.46 10.27
CA ALA A 222 -3.35 3.37 10.43
C ALA A 222 -2.02 2.65 10.20
N ASN A 223 -0.95 3.42 10.02
CA ASN A 223 0.40 2.89 10.11
C ASN A 223 0.85 2.82 11.57
N VAL A 224 1.52 1.73 11.94
CA VAL A 224 2.16 1.55 13.24
C VAL A 224 3.65 1.33 13.08
N ASP A 225 4.42 1.92 14.00
CA ASP A 225 5.86 1.81 14.03
C ASP A 225 6.31 0.45 14.56
N ALA A 226 7.53 0.06 14.19
CA ALA A 226 8.15 -1.15 14.70
C ALA A 226 8.45 -1.02 16.20
N LYS A 227 8.25 -2.10 16.96
CA LYS A 227 8.66 -2.18 18.36
C LYS A 227 10.17 -2.34 18.47
N ALA A 228 10.77 -3.13 17.58
CA ALA A 228 12.21 -3.35 17.49
C ALA A 228 12.77 -2.87 16.14
N ALA A 229 14.05 -2.47 16.12
CA ALA A 229 14.75 -2.19 14.87
C ALA A 229 15.25 -3.48 14.23
N ARG A 230 15.14 -3.58 12.91
CA ARG A 230 15.75 -4.63 12.10
C ARG A 230 17.15 -4.19 11.66
N GLN A 231 18.11 -5.12 11.71
CA GLN A 231 19.51 -4.89 11.29
C GLN A 231 19.83 -5.61 9.98
N ASP A 232 19.07 -6.67 9.69
CA ASP A 232 19.20 -7.59 8.57
C ASP A 232 18.51 -7.10 7.29
N ARG A 233 17.51 -6.22 7.42
CA ARG A 233 16.67 -5.74 6.30
C ARG A 233 16.02 -4.39 6.59
N LEU A 234 15.43 -3.79 5.55
CA LEU A 234 14.55 -2.62 5.71
C LEU A 234 13.38 -2.97 6.65
N ALA A 235 13.00 -2.01 7.49
CA ALA A 235 11.83 -2.13 8.36
C ALA A 235 10.53 -2.24 7.55
N ARG A 236 10.42 -1.48 6.45
CA ARG A 236 9.34 -1.63 5.46
C ARG A 236 9.86 -1.37 4.05
N LEU A 237 9.43 -2.23 3.13
CA LEU A 237 9.47 -2.01 1.70
C LEU A 237 8.15 -2.54 1.14
N CYS A 238 7.22 -1.62 0.88
CA CYS A 238 5.87 -1.96 0.49
C CYS A 238 5.40 -1.14 -0.71
N VAL A 239 4.46 -1.69 -1.48
CA VAL A 239 3.79 -1.00 -2.58
C VAL A 239 2.27 -1.04 -2.35
N PRO A 240 1.67 0.09 -1.94
CA PRO A 240 0.23 0.29 -2.01
C PRO A 240 -0.29 0.14 -3.44
N VAL A 241 -1.39 -0.57 -3.58
CA VAL A 241 -2.09 -0.79 -4.85
C VAL A 241 -3.59 -0.87 -4.58
N ALA A 242 -4.38 -0.19 -5.39
CA ALA A 242 -5.82 -0.38 -5.44
C ALA A 242 -6.22 -0.61 -6.89
N MET A 243 -7.25 -1.40 -7.11
CA MET A 243 -7.89 -1.54 -8.41
C MET A 243 -9.38 -1.31 -8.27
N ALA A 244 -10.04 -1.00 -9.38
CA ALA A 244 -11.49 -0.91 -9.46
C ALA A 244 -11.95 -1.19 -10.90
N PRO A 245 -13.23 -1.54 -11.12
CA PRO A 245 -13.78 -1.71 -12.47
C PRO A 245 -13.51 -0.49 -13.36
N ARG A 246 -13.02 -0.73 -14.58
CA ARG A 246 -12.71 0.33 -15.56
C ARG A 246 -13.90 1.22 -15.85
N SER A 247 -15.11 0.66 -15.83
CA SER A 247 -16.38 1.39 -16.01
C SER A 247 -16.60 2.53 -15.01
N ARG A 248 -15.88 2.54 -13.87
CA ARG A 248 -15.95 3.62 -12.87
C ARG A 248 -15.00 4.79 -13.17
N ARG A 249 -14.18 4.69 -14.20
CA ARG A 249 -13.17 5.70 -14.55
C ARG A 249 -13.54 6.41 -15.84
N SER A 250 -13.64 7.73 -15.77
CA SER A 250 -13.84 8.58 -16.94
C SER A 250 -12.58 8.67 -17.81
N GLU A 251 -12.76 8.98 -19.11
CA GLU A 251 -11.64 9.29 -20.01
C GLU A 251 -10.86 10.56 -19.57
N SER A 252 -11.51 11.48 -18.83
CA SER A 252 -10.81 12.62 -18.22
C SER A 252 -9.81 12.15 -17.15
N THR A 253 -10.23 11.24 -16.27
CA THR A 253 -9.34 10.64 -15.27
C THR A 253 -8.24 9.82 -15.93
N LYS A 254 -8.54 9.08 -17.00
CA LYS A 254 -7.52 8.40 -17.82
C LYS A 254 -6.43 9.33 -18.30
N ALA A 255 -6.80 10.43 -18.96
CA ALA A 255 -5.83 11.38 -19.51
C ALA A 255 -4.93 11.96 -18.41
N LYS A 256 -5.50 12.31 -17.25
CA LYS A 256 -4.74 12.80 -16.08
C LYS A 256 -3.78 11.74 -15.52
N LYS A 257 -4.20 10.48 -15.49
CA LYS A 257 -3.37 9.37 -15.02
C LYS A 257 -2.20 9.09 -15.96
N VAL A 258 -2.44 9.15 -17.27
CA VAL A 258 -1.40 9.03 -18.30
C VAL A 258 -0.38 10.16 -18.16
N ASP A 259 -0.82 11.41 -18.02
CA ASP A 259 0.07 12.56 -17.79
C ASP A 259 0.92 12.39 -16.53
N LEU A 260 0.32 11.96 -15.41
CA LEU A 260 1.07 11.74 -14.17
C LEU A 260 2.06 10.57 -14.27
N TYR A 261 1.70 9.51 -14.97
CA TYR A 261 2.61 8.40 -15.25
C TYR A 261 3.81 8.88 -16.07
N LEU A 262 3.58 9.53 -17.22
CA LEU A 262 4.63 9.99 -18.12
C LEU A 262 5.50 11.10 -17.49
N SER A 263 4.96 11.85 -16.52
CA SER A 263 5.72 12.84 -15.74
C SER A 263 6.37 12.28 -14.47
N GLY A 264 6.31 10.96 -14.24
CA GLY A 264 6.97 10.30 -13.10
C GLY A 264 6.36 10.62 -11.74
N LYS A 265 5.09 11.05 -11.69
CA LYS A 265 4.40 11.49 -10.47
C LYS A 265 3.43 10.43 -9.95
N ALA A 266 3.25 10.40 -8.64
CA ALA A 266 2.27 9.54 -7.97
C ALA A 266 0.90 10.22 -7.84
N SER A 267 -0.10 9.41 -7.51
CA SER A 267 -1.47 9.83 -7.21
C SER A 267 -1.94 9.44 -5.81
N SER A 268 -3.17 9.83 -5.46
CA SER A 268 -3.92 9.20 -4.37
C SER A 268 -4.17 7.71 -4.65
N HIS A 269 -4.69 7.01 -3.64
CA HIS A 269 -5.01 5.59 -3.71
C HIS A 269 -6.17 5.28 -4.67
N TRP A 270 -6.92 6.27 -5.17
CA TRP A 270 -8.08 6.08 -6.02
C TRP A 270 -7.70 5.58 -7.43
N PRO A 271 -8.21 4.41 -7.89
CA PRO A 271 -7.97 3.92 -9.25
C PRO A 271 -8.81 4.65 -10.31
N CYS A 272 -9.93 5.25 -9.91
CA CYS A 272 -10.93 5.85 -10.79
C CYS A 272 -11.17 7.32 -10.43
N ASP A 273 -12.33 7.87 -10.79
CA ASP A 273 -12.71 9.24 -10.44
C ASP A 273 -12.63 9.46 -8.91
N ARG A 274 -12.39 10.71 -8.46
CA ARG A 274 -11.82 11.12 -7.14
C ARG A 274 -10.30 10.99 -7.01
N PHE A 275 -9.64 10.50 -8.06
CA PHE A 275 -8.19 10.57 -8.20
C PHE A 275 -7.64 12.00 -8.11
N ALA A 276 -6.51 12.15 -7.41
CA ALA A 276 -5.76 13.40 -7.33
C ALA A 276 -4.25 13.14 -7.43
N ALA A 277 -3.50 14.10 -8.00
CA ALA A 277 -2.05 14.07 -7.96
C ALA A 277 -1.54 14.18 -6.52
N LYS A 278 -0.53 13.40 -6.14
CA LYS A 278 0.11 13.55 -4.82
C LYS A 278 0.83 14.88 -4.75
N ARG A 279 0.43 15.69 -3.77
CA ARG A 279 1.21 16.86 -3.37
C ARG A 279 2.43 16.38 -2.61
N THR A 280 3.61 16.76 -3.10
CA THR A 280 4.87 16.47 -2.42
C THR A 280 5.35 17.72 -1.69
N PRO A 281 5.36 17.73 -0.34
CA PRO A 281 5.96 18.82 0.41
C PRO A 281 7.47 18.93 0.16
N ARG A 282 8.01 20.15 0.19
CA ARG A 282 9.45 20.40 -0.03
C ARG A 282 10.37 19.55 0.86
N TRP A 283 9.95 19.28 2.11
CA TRP A 283 10.73 18.49 3.07
C TRP A 283 10.80 16.98 2.74
N CYS A 284 9.99 16.47 1.81
CA CYS A 284 10.11 15.09 1.30
C CYS A 284 11.25 14.95 0.28
N HIS A 285 11.76 16.05 -0.26
CA HIS A 285 12.90 15.99 -1.18
C HIS A 285 14.19 15.75 -0.39
N THR A 286 14.88 14.66 -0.73
CA THR A 286 16.16 14.32 -0.10
C THR A 286 17.26 15.18 -0.73
N LYS A 287 18.04 15.89 0.07
CA LYS A 287 19.11 16.77 -0.45
C LYS A 287 20.09 15.95 -1.29
N GLY A 288 20.37 16.42 -2.51
CA GLY A 288 21.27 15.74 -3.44
C GLY A 288 20.66 14.53 -4.16
N SER A 289 19.36 14.24 -3.97
CA SER A 289 18.72 13.16 -4.71
C SER A 289 18.45 13.56 -6.17
N ALA A 290 18.67 12.63 -7.09
CA ALA A 290 18.28 12.75 -8.49
C ALA A 290 16.84 12.26 -8.71
N HIS A 291 16.25 12.65 -9.84
CA HIS A 291 15.02 12.02 -10.33
C HIS A 291 15.37 10.85 -11.25
N LEU A 292 14.62 9.76 -11.17
CA LEU A 292 14.67 8.71 -12.18
C LEU A 292 14.29 9.27 -13.57
N PRO A 293 14.78 8.64 -14.65
CA PRO A 293 14.28 8.91 -15.99
C PRO A 293 12.76 8.84 -16.05
N LEU A 294 12.15 9.66 -16.91
CA LEU A 294 10.72 9.62 -17.12
C LEU A 294 10.32 8.25 -17.72
N PRO A 295 9.20 7.66 -17.28
CA PRO A 295 8.74 6.39 -17.83
C PRO A 295 8.44 6.49 -19.32
N SER A 296 8.72 5.42 -20.06
CA SER A 296 8.27 5.29 -21.44
C SER A 296 6.75 5.07 -21.51
N ALA A 297 6.16 5.30 -22.68
CA ALA A 297 4.75 4.99 -22.97
C ALA A 297 4.52 3.47 -23.12
N ASP A 298 4.79 2.71 -22.07
CA ASP A 298 4.60 1.25 -22.02
C ASP A 298 3.12 0.88 -22.21
N PRO A 299 2.75 0.13 -23.26
CA PRO A 299 1.36 -0.19 -23.54
C PRO A 299 0.67 -0.97 -22.41
N GLY A 300 1.39 -1.84 -21.72
CA GLY A 300 0.84 -2.65 -20.62
C GLY A 300 0.49 -1.80 -19.39
N ARG A 301 1.33 -0.81 -19.07
CA ARG A 301 1.07 0.16 -17.99
C ARG A 301 -0.05 1.11 -18.37
N LEU A 302 -0.02 1.67 -19.58
CA LEU A 302 -1.05 2.58 -20.08
C LEU A 302 -2.44 1.93 -20.15
N ALA A 303 -2.52 0.62 -20.45
CA ALA A 303 -3.78 -0.12 -20.44
C ALA A 303 -4.41 -0.23 -19.04
N LEU A 304 -3.59 -0.24 -17.98
CA LEU A 304 -4.06 -0.32 -16.58
C LEU A 304 -4.39 1.05 -15.97
N LEU A 305 -3.85 2.13 -16.51
CA LEU A 305 -4.21 3.48 -16.07
C LEU A 305 -5.66 3.75 -16.39
#